data_AF-A0A661AU97-F1
#
_entry.id   AF-A0A661AU97-F1
#
_cell.length_a   1.000
_cell.length_b   1.000
_cell.length_c   1.000
_cell.angle_alpha   90.00
_cell.angle_beta   90.00
_cell.angle_gamma   90.00
#
_symmetry.space_group_name_H-M   'P 1'
#
loop_
_entity.id
_entity.type
_entity.pdbx_description
1 polymer ?
#
loop_
_entity_poly.entity_id
_entity_poly.type
_entity_poly.pdbx_seq_one_letter_code
_entity_poly.pdbx_strand_id
1 'polypeptide(L)'
;MKCSLCGGEATIKLVYANLKLCEDCFCTYIENRIKKKMRKFIHGRKYAVAVSGGKDSMTVLYLMKKLFPESLSFAFFIDLGLPGSSQEARNKVSQL
;
A
#
# COMPACT_ATOMS: atom_id res chain seq x y z
N MET A 1 24.64 6.34 3.86
CA MET A 1 24.81 4.99 4.47
C MET A 1 24.56 3.92 3.41
N LYS A 2 25.05 2.68 3.54
CA LYS A 2 24.83 1.63 2.51
C LYS A 2 23.56 0.81 2.74
N CYS A 3 22.83 0.53 1.66
CA CYS A 3 21.70 -0.38 1.62
C CYS A 3 22.16 -1.81 1.91
N SER A 4 21.47 -2.46 2.86
CA SER A 4 21.74 -3.82 3.32
C SER A 4 21.45 -4.88 2.25
N LEU A 5 20.67 -4.56 1.20
CA LEU A 5 20.30 -5.51 0.15
C LEU A 5 21.10 -5.35 -1.13
N CYS A 6 21.28 -4.12 -1.62
CA CYS A 6 21.95 -3.86 -2.89
C CYS A 6 23.31 -3.14 -2.77
N GLY A 7 23.70 -2.70 -1.57
CA GLY A 7 24.94 -1.94 -1.36
C GLY A 7 24.91 -0.47 -1.78
N GLY A 8 23.86 -0.01 -2.48
CA GLY A 8 23.65 1.39 -2.89
C GLY A 8 23.38 2.34 -1.73
N GLU A 9 23.03 3.61 -2.01
CA GLU A 9 22.75 4.58 -0.96
C GLU A 9 21.40 4.31 -0.27
N ALA A 10 21.43 4.07 1.04
CA ALA A 10 20.23 3.87 1.84
C ALA A 10 19.64 5.20 2.33
N THR A 11 18.32 5.33 2.18
CA THR A 11 17.51 6.51 2.56
C THR A 11 16.71 6.26 3.85
N ILE A 12 16.50 5.00 4.26
CA ILE A 12 15.75 4.66 5.47
C ILE A 12 16.42 3.55 6.29
N LYS A 13 16.30 3.63 7.63
CA LYS A 13 16.67 2.57 8.57
C LYS A 13 15.43 1.98 9.23
N LEU A 14 15.16 0.70 8.96
CA LEU A 14 14.12 -0.08 9.63
C LEU A 14 14.68 -0.66 10.93
N VAL A 15 14.48 0.05 12.05
CA VAL A 15 15.03 -0.32 13.36
C VAL A 15 14.60 -1.74 13.77
N TYR A 16 13.31 -2.07 13.62
CA TYR A 16 12.76 -3.38 14.01
C TYR A 16 13.35 -4.57 13.24
N ALA A 17 13.90 -4.34 12.04
CA ALA A 17 14.51 -5.38 11.21
C ALA A 17 16.03 -5.27 11.17
N ASN A 18 16.61 -4.24 11.81
CA ASN A 18 18.01 -3.85 11.69
C ASN A 18 18.49 -3.75 10.23
N LEU A 19 17.64 -3.21 9.33
CA LEU A 19 17.94 -3.03 7.91
C LEU A 19 18.09 -1.56 7.55
N LYS A 20 19.05 -1.24 6.67
CA LYS A 20 19.15 0.06 5.99
C LYS A 20 18.79 -0.17 4.53
N LEU A 21 17.84 0.56 3.97
CA LEU A 21 17.34 0.30 2.61
C LEU A 21 17.38 1.56 1.77
N CYS A 22 17.72 1.43 0.48
CA CYS A 22 17.37 2.43 -0.52
C CYS A 22 15.87 2.35 -0.82
N GLU A 23 15.35 3.33 -1.56
CA GLU A 23 13.92 3.44 -1.87
C GLU A 23 13.37 2.19 -2.58
N ASP A 24 14.04 1.73 -3.64
CA ASP A 24 13.60 0.54 -4.40
C ASP A 24 13.60 -0.73 -3.57
N CYS A 25 14.65 -0.92 -2.77
CA CYS A 25 14.77 -2.07 -1.88
C CYS A 25 13.73 -2.02 -0.76
N PHE A 26 13.38 -0.83 -0.28
CA PHE A 26 12.31 -0.65 0.70
C PHE A 26 10.94 -0.99 0.10
N CYS A 27 10.60 -0.46 -1.08
CA CYS A 27 9.36 -0.79 -1.77
C CYS A 27 9.22 -2.30 -2.01
N THR A 28 10.28 -2.92 -2.56
CA THR A 28 10.32 -4.38 -2.78
C THR A 28 10.18 -5.17 -1.48
N TYR A 29 10.83 -4.72 -0.41
CA TYR A 29 10.75 -5.35 0.91
C TYR A 29 9.30 -5.34 1.44
N ILE A 30 8.61 -4.20 1.36
CA ILE A 30 7.21 -4.07 1.80
C ILE A 30 6.28 -4.91 0.93
N GLU A 31 6.42 -4.85 -0.39
CA GLU A 31 5.63 -5.64 -1.34
C GLU A 31 5.74 -7.14 -1.06
N ASN A 32 6.96 -7.65 -0.87
CA ASN A 32 7.18 -9.06 -0.55
C ASN A 32 6.55 -9.47 0.79
N ARG A 33 6.61 -8.59 1.80
CA ARG A 33 6.01 -8.84 3.11
C ARG A 33 4.49 -8.93 3.01
N ILE A 34 3.85 -8.02 2.28
CA ILE A 34 2.39 -8.03 2.05
C ILE A 34 2.00 -9.23 1.21
N LYS A 35 2.71 -9.50 0.10
CA LYS A 35 2.46 -10.65 -0.77
C LYS A 35 2.47 -11.96 0.03
N LYS A 36 3.46 -12.14 0.92
CA LYS A 36 3.56 -13.33 1.79
C LYS A 36 2.39 -13.42 2.77
N LYS A 37 1.97 -12.30 3.37
CA LYS A 37 0.87 -12.29 4.36
C LYS A 37 -0.51 -12.48 3.72
N MET A 38 -0.75 -11.87 2.56
CA MET A 38 -2.07 -11.83 1.91
C MET A 38 -2.37 -13.04 1.03
N ARG A 39 -1.35 -13.74 0.51
CA ARG A 39 -1.53 -14.89 -0.39
C ARG A 39 -2.56 -15.92 0.12
N LYS A 40 -2.53 -16.25 1.41
CA LYS A 40 -3.46 -17.22 2.02
C LYS A 40 -4.91 -16.73 2.11
N PHE A 41 -5.13 -15.42 2.11
CA PHE A 41 -6.46 -14.82 2.21
C PHE A 41 -7.08 -14.59 0.83
N ILE A 42 -6.26 -14.38 -0.19
CA ILE A 42 -6.70 -14.06 -1.55
C ILE A 42 -6.84 -15.31 -2.43
N HIS A 43 -6.19 -16.43 -2.07
CA HIS A 43 -6.23 -17.63 -2.90
C HIS A 43 -7.67 -18.13 -3.15
N GLY A 44 -8.11 -18.07 -4.41
CA GLY A 44 -9.45 -18.46 -4.84
C GLY A 44 -10.58 -17.53 -4.38
N ARG A 45 -10.26 -16.34 -3.85
CA ARG A 45 -11.25 -15.38 -3.32
C ARG A 45 -11.14 -14.03 -4.00
N LYS A 46 -12.28 -13.39 -4.21
CA LYS A 46 -12.36 -11.99 -4.61
C LYS A 46 -12.35 -11.08 -3.39
N TYR A 47 -11.88 -9.85 -3.56
CA TYR A 47 -11.88 -8.84 -2.50
C TYR A 47 -12.31 -7.46 -3.03
N ALA A 48 -12.86 -6.64 -2.13
CA ALA A 48 -13.06 -5.22 -2.34
C ALA A 48 -12.21 -4.43 -1.35
N VAL A 49 -11.84 -3.20 -1.69
CA VAL A 49 -11.04 -2.32 -0.83
C VAL A 49 -11.82 -1.06 -0.51
N ALA A 50 -12.10 -0.83 0.77
CA ALA A 50 -12.59 0.46 1.24
C ALA A 50 -11.43 1.46 1.30
N VAL A 51 -11.56 2.59 0.60
CA VAL A 51 -10.60 3.70 0.64
C VAL A 51 -11.20 4.91 1.31
N SER A 52 -10.36 5.69 2.00
CA SER A 52 -10.74 6.91 2.69
C SER A 52 -10.09 8.17 2.11
N GLY A 53 -9.21 8.02 1.11
CA GLY A 53 -8.32 9.08 0.63
C GLY A 53 -7.09 9.31 1.52
N GLY A 54 -6.96 8.59 2.64
CA GLY A 54 -5.79 8.60 3.49
C GLY A 54 -4.66 7.70 2.99
N LYS A 55 -3.42 7.99 3.37
CA LYS A 55 -2.23 7.25 2.89
C LYS A 55 -2.34 5.73 3.11
N ASP A 56 -2.90 5.29 4.23
CA ASP A 56 -2.91 3.87 4.59
C ASP A 56 -3.86 3.06 3.69
N SER A 57 -5.12 3.50 3.56
CA SER A 57 -6.11 2.81 2.74
C SER A 57 -5.76 2.87 1.24
N MET A 58 -5.20 4.00 0.79
CA MET A 58 -4.72 4.17 -0.59
C MET A 58 -3.50 3.29 -0.88
N THR A 59 -2.56 3.17 0.08
CA THR A 59 -1.41 2.27 -0.02
C THR A 59 -1.85 0.81 -0.08
N VAL A 60 -2.86 0.42 0.71
CA VAL A 60 -3.45 -0.92 0.65
C VAL A 60 -4.06 -1.17 -0.73
N LEU A 61 -4.86 -0.24 -1.27
CA LEU A 61 -5.42 -0.37 -2.62
C LEU A 61 -4.32 -0.55 -3.67
N TYR A 62 -3.30 0.31 -3.65
CA TYR A 62 -2.18 0.26 -4.59
C TYR A 62 -1.45 -1.09 -4.51
N LEU A 63 -1.03 -1.51 -3.32
CA LEU A 63 -0.25 -2.73 -3.14
C LEU A 63 -1.07 -3.98 -3.45
N MET A 64 -2.35 -4.02 -3.06
CA MET A 64 -3.21 -5.16 -3.38
C MET A 64 -3.50 -5.24 -4.87
N LYS A 65 -3.83 -4.12 -5.54
CA LYS A 65 -4.03 -4.07 -7.00
C LYS A 65 -2.76 -4.48 -7.76
N LYS A 66 -1.57 -4.05 -7.30
CA LYS A 66 -0.28 -4.44 -7.91
C LYS A 66 0.03 -5.93 -7.73
N LEU A 67 -0.23 -6.48 -6.55
CA LEU A 67 0.18 -7.85 -6.20
C LEU A 67 -0.84 -8.93 -6.58
N PHE A 68 -2.13 -8.61 -6.60
CA PHE A 68 -3.24 -9.55 -6.83
C PHE A 68 -4.36 -8.96 -7.70
N PRO A 69 -4.05 -8.38 -8.88
CA PRO A 69 -5.02 -7.64 -9.69
C PRO A 69 -6.26 -8.47 -10.05
N GLU A 70 -6.06 -9.73 -10.43
CA GLU A 70 -7.14 -10.65 -10.84
C GLU A 70 -8.15 -10.96 -9.74
N SER A 71 -7.83 -10.68 -8.47
CA SER A 71 -8.71 -10.95 -7.34
C SER A 71 -9.44 -9.70 -6.82
N LEU A 72 -9.12 -8.51 -7.33
CA LEU A 72 -9.82 -7.28 -6.99
C LEU A 72 -11.16 -7.20 -7.74
N SER A 73 -12.26 -7.09 -7.00
CA SER A 73 -13.59 -6.84 -7.57
C SER A 73 -13.81 -5.35 -7.81
N PHE A 74 -13.67 -4.52 -6.76
CA PHE A 74 -13.83 -3.07 -6.85
C PHE A 74 -13.18 -2.38 -5.63
N ALA A 75 -12.93 -1.08 -5.76
CA ALA A 75 -12.64 -0.21 -4.63
C ALA A 75 -13.83 0.72 -4.39
N PHE A 76 -14.08 1.11 -3.16
CA PHE A 76 -15.18 2.02 -2.83
C PHE A 76 -14.78 3.02 -1.74
N PHE A 77 -15.41 4.19 -1.80
CA PHE A 77 -15.25 5.28 -0.84
C PHE A 77 -16.62 5.65 -0.31
N ILE A 78 -16.70 5.92 0.99
CA ILE A 78 -17.91 6.40 1.64
C ILE A 78 -17.69 7.87 1.99
N ASP A 79 -18.46 8.74 1.35
CA ASP A 79 -18.50 10.15 1.70
C ASP A 79 -19.31 10.33 2.99
N LEU A 80 -18.65 10.86 4.02
CA LEU A 80 -19.27 11.09 5.32
C LEU A 80 -20.04 12.43 5.38
N GLY A 81 -19.93 13.27 4.35
CA GLY A 81 -20.62 14.56 4.30
C GLY A 81 -20.07 15.59 5.30
N LEU A 82 -18.88 15.38 5.86
CA LEU A 82 -18.26 16.31 6.81
C LEU A 82 -17.69 17.53 6.06
N PRO A 83 -18.14 18.76 6.37
CA PRO A 83 -17.64 19.97 5.73
C PRO A 83 -16.12 20.11 5.83
N GLY A 84 -15.47 20.52 4.74
CA GLY A 84 -14.00 20.60 4.65
C GLY A 84 -13.35 19.25 4.41
N SER A 85 -13.33 18.36 5.41
CA SER A 85 -12.55 17.11 5.37
C SER A 85 -13.05 16.11 4.33
N SER A 86 -14.37 15.97 4.14
CA SER A 86 -14.91 15.03 3.15
C SER A 86 -14.73 15.52 1.71
N GLN A 87 -14.61 16.84 1.50
CA GLN A 87 -14.31 17.38 0.18
C GLN A 87 -12.87 17.04 -0.23
N GLU A 88 -11.92 17.21 0.69
CA GLU A 88 -10.52 16.87 0.43
C GLU A 88 -10.35 15.37 0.16
N ALA A 89 -10.99 14.52 0.96
CA ALA A 89 -10.97 13.08 0.76
C ALA A 89 -11.58 12.66 -0.59
N ARG A 90 -12.72 13.24 -0.97
CA ARG A 90 -13.35 13.03 -2.29
C ARG A 90 -12.41 13.40 -3.44
N ASN A 91 -11.79 14.57 -3.38
CA ASN A 91 -10.88 15.03 -4.43
C ASN A 91 -9.71 14.04 -4.62
N LYS A 92 -9.11 13.57 -3.52
CA LYS A 92 -8.02 12.58 -3.58
C LYS A 92 -8.46 11.24 -4.18
N VAL A 93 -9.65 10.75 -3.81
CA VAL A 93 -10.16 9.47 -4.30
C VAL A 93 -10.62 9.56 -5.76
N SER A 94 -11.16 10.71 -6.20
CA SER A 94 -11.65 10.91 -7.57
C SER A 94 -10.56 10.89 -8.65
N GLN A 95 -9.29 10.93 -8.26
CA GLN A 95 -8.13 10.90 -9.16
C GLN A 95 -7.55 9.48 -9.39
N LEU A 96 -8.17 8.45 -8.79
CA LEU A 96 -7.79 7.02 -8.93
C LEU A 96 -8.27 6.39 -10.23
#